data_AF-A0A1B8EIJ0-F1
#
_entry.id   AF-A0A1B8EIJ0-F1
#
_cell.length_a   1.000
_cell.length_b   1.000
_cell.length_c   1.000
_cell.angle_alpha   90.00
_cell.angle_beta   90.00
_cell.angle_gamma   90.00
#
_symmetry.space_group_name_H-M   'P 1'
#
loop_
_entity.id
_entity.type
_entity.pdbx_description
1 polymer ?
#
loop_
_entity_poly.entity_id
_entity_poly.type
_entity_poly.pdbx_seq_one_letter_code
_entity_poly.pdbx_strand_id
1 'polypeptide(L)' 'MKVPLTLLSLALNAVLVQAVSIPASLKPRSCTPGIYGCTSGFGCAQDSIVVCDASGFDFHLVTCCGSRGCGFVNGAPYCL' A
#
# COMPACT_ATOMS: atom_id res chain seq x y z
N MET A 1 17.54 -49.18 16.20
CA MET A 1 16.23 -48.62 15.77
C MET A 1 16.51 -47.61 14.66
N LYS A 2 16.02 -47.87 13.44
CA LYS A 2 16.43 -47.14 12.23
C LYS A 2 15.22 -46.28 11.81
N VAL A 3 15.22 -45.02 12.25
CA VAL A 3 14.16 -44.07 11.88
C VAL A 3 14.31 -43.79 10.39
N PRO A 4 13.32 -44.10 9.55
CA PRO A 4 13.44 -43.91 8.11
C PRO A 4 13.44 -42.40 7.82
N LEU A 5 14.56 -41.91 7.28
CA LEU A 5 14.77 -40.50 6.89
C LEU A 5 13.66 -39.93 5.99
N THR A 6 12.85 -40.79 5.38
CA THR A 6 11.72 -40.40 4.51
C THR A 6 10.54 -39.77 5.25
N LEU A 7 10.41 -39.98 6.57
CA LEU A 7 9.35 -39.31 7.35
C LEU A 7 9.72 -37.87 7.74
N LEU A 8 11.02 -37.54 7.82
CA LEU A 8 11.46 -36.16 8.13
C LEU A 8 11.24 -35.20 6.94
N SER A 9 11.30 -35.68 5.71
CA SER A 9 11.18 -34.84 4.51
C SER A 9 9.76 -34.39 4.21
N LEU A 10 8.73 -35.14 4.63
CA LEU A 10 7.34 -34.68 4.51
C LEU A 10 7.00 -33.60 5.55
N ALA A 11 7.58 -33.66 6.75
CA ALA A 11 7.34 -32.65 7.78
C ALA A 11 7.93 -31.28 7.41
N LEU A 12 9.07 -31.25 6.69
CA LEU A 12 9.71 -29.99 6.31
C LEU A 12 8.94 -29.21 5.22
N ASN A 13 8.24 -29.91 4.32
CA ASN A 13 7.45 -29.28 3.27
C ASN A 13 6.12 -28.70 3.77
N ALA A 14 5.64 -29.12 4.95
CA ALA A 14 4.42 -28.56 5.56
C ALA A 14 4.63 -27.17 6.18
N VAL A 15 5.88 -26.72 6.37
CA VAL A 15 6.22 -25.48 7.08
C VAL A 15 6.31 -24.25 6.15
N LEU A 16 6.35 -24.45 4.82
CA LEU A 16 6.64 -23.36 3.86
C LEU A 16 5.42 -22.62 3.28
N VAL A 17 4.20 -22.94 3.71
CA VAL A 17 2.98 -22.25 3.22
C VAL A 17 2.19 -21.65 4.38
N GLN A 18 2.87 -20.97 5.29
CA GLN A 18 2.20 -19.91 6.03
C GLN A 18 2.28 -18.66 5.16
N ALA A 19 1.37 -18.59 4.18
CA ALA A 19 1.01 -17.34 3.54
C ALA A 19 0.46 -16.43 4.64
N VAL A 20 1.34 -15.68 5.30
CA VAL A 20 0.98 -14.66 6.26
C VAL A 20 0.11 -13.70 5.48
N SER A 21 -1.20 -13.77 5.72
CA SER A 21 -2.15 -12.79 5.25
C SER A 21 -1.76 -11.47 5.90
N ILE A 22 -0.88 -10.72 5.24
CA ILE A 22 -0.52 -9.37 5.64
C ILE A 22 -1.86 -8.63 5.72
N PRO A 23 -2.26 -8.12 6.90
CA PRO A 23 -3.52 -7.40 7.03
C PRO A 23 -3.57 -6.33 5.94
N ALA A 24 -4.71 -6.15 5.27
CA ALA A 24 -4.83 -5.28 4.10
C ALA A 24 -4.27 -3.85 4.33
N SER A 25 -4.22 -3.42 5.60
CA SER A 25 -3.62 -2.16 6.07
C SER A 25 -2.08 -2.08 5.94
N LEU A 26 -1.38 -3.22 5.97
CA LEU A 26 0.07 -3.32 5.78
C LEU A 26 0.45 -3.70 4.34
N LYS A 27 -0.54 -3.93 3.46
CA LYS A 27 -0.26 -4.14 2.04
C LYS A 27 0.14 -2.78 1.47
N PRO A 28 1.37 -2.63 0.95
CA PRO A 28 1.79 -1.36 0.40
C PRO A 28 0.82 -0.97 -0.71
N ARG A 29 0.32 0.25 -0.64
CA ARG A 29 -0.71 0.76 -1.53
C ARG A 29 -0.01 1.01 -2.87
N SER A 30 -0.06 0.02 -3.75
CA SER A 30 0.61 0.10 -5.05
C SER A 30 0.05 1.26 -5.87
N CYS A 31 0.93 2.12 -6.37
CA CYS A 31 0.59 3.25 -7.22
C CYS A 31 1.62 3.42 -8.33
N THR A 32 1.26 4.14 -9.38
CA THR A 32 2.20 4.46 -10.46
C THR A 32 3.07 5.64 -10.03
N PRO A 33 4.41 5.50 -9.99
CA PRO A 33 5.31 6.57 -9.58
C PRO A 33 5.03 7.89 -10.31
N GLY A 34 5.01 8.99 -9.56
CA GLY A 34 4.76 10.33 -10.08
C GLY A 34 3.30 10.66 -10.40
N ILE A 35 2.36 9.72 -10.25
CA ILE A 35 0.93 10.03 -10.38
C ILE A 35 0.45 10.75 -9.14
N TYR A 36 -0.29 11.84 -9.37
CA TYR A 36 -0.93 12.62 -8.34
C TYR A 36 -2.36 12.11 -8.10
N GLY A 37 -2.80 12.15 -6.84
CA GLY A 37 -4.14 11.74 -6.46
C GLY A 37 -4.71 12.55 -5.31
N CYS A 38 -6.02 12.46 -5.14
CA CYS A 38 -6.73 12.99 -3.98
C CYS A 38 -6.85 11.92 -2.89
N THR A 39 -6.59 12.28 -1.63
CA THR A 39 -6.83 11.40 -0.49
C THR A 39 -7.26 12.20 0.74
N SER A 40 -8.11 11.61 1.56
CA SER A 40 -8.55 12.18 2.84
C SER A 40 -7.58 11.81 3.96
N GLY A 41 -7.29 12.75 4.87
CA GLY A 41 -6.63 12.45 6.15
C GLY A 41 -5.14 12.10 6.07
N PHE A 42 -4.48 12.34 4.94
CA PHE A 42 -3.06 12.06 4.76
C PHE A 42 -2.21 13.21 5.31
N GLY A 43 -2.01 13.22 6.63
CA GLY A 43 -1.27 14.29 7.31
C GLY A 43 -2.02 15.64 7.37
N CYS A 44 -3.28 15.66 6.93
CA CYS A 44 -4.14 16.85 6.90
C CYS A 44 -5.43 16.59 7.69
N ALA A 45 -6.05 17.65 8.22
CA ALA A 45 -7.36 17.54 8.86
C ALA A 45 -8.49 17.21 7.88
N GLN A 46 -8.29 17.48 6.58
CA GLN A 46 -9.26 17.36 5.49
C GLN A 46 -8.65 16.56 4.33
N ASP A 47 -9.13 16.81 3.11
CA ASP A 47 -8.55 16.24 1.90
C ASP A 47 -7.17 16.81 1.59
N SER A 48 -6.44 16.09 0.76
CA SER A 48 -5.08 16.41 0.38
C SER A 48 -4.78 15.90 -1.02
N ILE A 49 -3.84 16.57 -1.68
CA ILE A 49 -3.22 16.05 -2.89
C ILE A 49 -1.95 15.33 -2.47
N VAL A 50 -1.80 14.11 -2.95
CA VAL A 50 -0.61 13.29 -2.76
C VAL A 50 0.01 12.93 -4.10
N VAL A 51 1.29 12.61 -4.10
CA VAL A 51 2.01 12.06 -5.26
C VAL A 51 2.58 10.70 -4.88
N CYS A 52 2.44 9.72 -5.77
CA CYS A 52 3.06 8.42 -5.60
C CYS A 52 4.59 8.56 -5.69
N ASP A 53 5.30 7.98 -4.74
CA ASP A 53 6.76 8.03 -4.69
C ASP A 53 7.42 7.21 -5.81
N ALA A 54 8.75 7.26 -5.88
CA ALA A 54 9.50 6.49 -6.88
C ALA A 54 9.45 4.97 -6.65
N SER A 55 9.13 4.51 -5.44
CA SER A 55 9.02 3.09 -5.14
C SER A 55 7.73 2.48 -5.69
N GLY A 56 6.69 3.30 -5.89
CA GLY A 56 5.37 2.83 -6.33
C GLY A 56 4.57 2.18 -5.20
N PHE A 57 4.99 2.37 -3.96
CA PHE A 57 4.41 1.71 -2.79
C PHE A 57 4.00 2.67 -1.68
N ASP A 58 4.38 3.94 -1.79
CA ASP A 58 4.05 4.97 -0.82
C ASP A 58 3.63 6.27 -1.52
N PHE A 59 3.01 7.15 -0.75
CA PHE A 59 2.55 8.46 -1.17
C PHE A 59 3.25 9.55 -0.36
N HIS A 60 3.54 10.66 -1.01
CA HIS A 60 3.99 11.88 -0.35
C HIS A 60 2.90 12.94 -0.41
N LEU A 61 2.72 13.64 0.71
CA LEU A 61 1.84 14.79 0.78
C LEU A 61 2.41 15.91 -0.11
N VAL A 62 1.59 16.38 -1.06
CA VAL A 62 1.90 17.56 -1.87
C VAL A 62 1.32 18.80 -1.22
N THR A 63 0.03 18.77 -0.87
CA THR A 63 -0.64 19.87 -0.19
C THR A 63 -1.92 19.41 0.51
N CYS A 64 -2.32 20.13 1.56
CA CYS A 64 -3.64 20.00 2.19
C CYS A 64 -4.66 20.88 1.46
N CYS A 65 -5.84 20.34 1.19
CA CYS A 65 -6.97 21.10 0.68
C CYS A 65 -7.82 21.65 1.83
N GLY A 66 -8.51 22.76 1.53
CA GLY A 66 -9.49 23.37 2.44
C GLY A 66 -10.85 22.68 2.38
N SER A 67 -11.88 23.37 2.89
CA SER A 67 -13.21 22.79 3.14
C SER A 67 -13.95 22.30 1.90
N ARG A 68 -13.53 22.74 0.72
CA ARG A 68 -14.07 22.31 -0.57
C ARG A 68 -13.45 21.02 -1.09
N GLY A 69 -12.41 20.52 -0.42
CA GLY A 69 -11.81 19.22 -0.68
C GLY A 69 -10.89 19.18 -1.89
N CYS A 70 -10.62 17.95 -2.35
CA CYS A 70 -9.79 17.66 -3.52
C CYS A 70 -10.64 17.06 -4.65
N GLY A 71 -10.42 17.52 -5.88
CA GLY A 71 -11.08 16.97 -7.08
C GLY A 71 -10.18 16.96 -8.30
N PHE A 72 -10.64 16.36 -9.39
CA PHE A 72 -9.88 16.30 -10.64
C PHE A 72 -10.44 17.27 -11.68
N VAL A 73 -9.57 18.10 -12.25
CA VAL A 73 -9.88 19.00 -13.37
C VAL A 73 -8.95 18.63 -14.52
N ASN A 74 -9.52 18.28 -15.68
CA ASN A 74 -8.76 17.83 -16.85
C ASN A 74 -7.78 16.67 -16.55
N GLY A 75 -8.13 15.78 -15.63
CA GLY A 75 -7.33 14.60 -15.27
C GLY A 75 -6.19 14.87 -14.26
N ALA A 76 -6.01 16.10 -13.79
CA ALA A 76 -5.08 16.43 -12.72
C ALA A 76 -5.81 16.81 -11.43
N PRO A 77 -5.29 16.49 -10.23
CA PRO A 77 -5.93 16.85 -8.98
C PRO A 77 -5.70 18.32 -8.63
N TYR A 78 -6.74 18.95 -8.08
CA TYR A 78 -6.77 20.34 -7.62
C TYR A 78 -7.54 20.42 -6.29
N CYS A 79 -7.13 21.36 -5.44
CA CYS A 79 -7.99 21.79 -4.34
C CYS A 79 -9.07 22.73 -4.89
N LEU A 80 -10.32 22.49 -4.49
CA LEU A 80 -11.49 23.21 -5.01
C LEU A 80 -11.87 24.45 -4.18
#